data_AF-A0A7S4N4U3-F1
#
_entry.id   AF-A0A7S4N4U3-F1
#
_cell.length_a   1.000
_cell.length_b   1.000
_cell.length_c   1.000
_cell.angle_alpha   90.00
_cell.angle_beta   90.00
_cell.angle_gamma   90.00
#
_symmetry.space_group_name_H-M   'P 1'
#
loop_
_entity.id
_entity.type
_entity.pdbx_description
1 polymer ?
#
loop_
_entity_poly.entity_id
_entity_poly.type
_entity_poly.pdbx_seq_one_letter_code
_entity_poly.pdbx_strand_id
1 'polypeptide(L)'
;EEEEGEESVPRCSDASQDPQRVRGIERTNDDSTMSKASACREGYLEDAFLRRGLYQTRLCRRTALINRGYFVRMELVRGLISSFIDRTAELQLGSQVVVLGAGYDTSYLHFKERQRLDHVRWMEIDLPAVLRRKSDMLRQDPLACAVAMCEELGKVGRDGRMLKHRLEQLQDVYTKHPEL
;
A
#
# COMPACT_ATOMS: atom_id res chain seq x y z
N GLU A 1 -1.85 -10.43 -52.60
CA GLU A 1 -2.79 -10.38 -51.48
C GLU A 1 -2.10 -11.11 -50.34
N GLU A 2 -1.33 -10.37 -49.55
CA GLU A 2 -0.69 -10.89 -48.34
C GLU A 2 -1.53 -10.39 -47.17
N GLU A 3 -2.29 -11.31 -46.56
CA GLU A 3 -2.99 -11.05 -45.30
C GLU A 3 -1.94 -10.98 -44.19
N GLU A 4 -1.64 -9.77 -43.73
CA GLU A 4 -0.90 -9.55 -42.49
C GLU A 4 -1.76 -10.05 -41.31
N GLY A 5 -1.31 -11.13 -40.68
CA GLY A 5 -1.91 -11.63 -39.44
C GLY A 5 -1.74 -10.60 -38.32
N GLU A 6 -2.85 -10.15 -37.75
CA GLU A 6 -2.88 -9.33 -36.54
C GLU A 6 -2.21 -10.10 -35.38
N GLU A 7 -0.96 -9.75 -35.09
CA GLU A 7 -0.27 -10.21 -33.90
C GLU A 7 -0.92 -9.54 -32.68
N SER A 8 -1.85 -10.27 -32.04
CA SER A 8 -2.64 -9.74 -30.93
C SER A 8 -1.73 -9.32 -29.77
N VAL A 9 -1.70 -8.02 -29.47
CA VAL A 9 -0.99 -7.48 -28.30
C VAL A 9 -1.54 -8.17 -27.04
N PRO A 10 -0.69 -8.82 -26.21
CA PRO A 10 -1.17 -9.52 -25.03
C PRO A 10 -1.83 -8.54 -24.06
N ARG A 11 -3.10 -8.80 -23.71
CA ARG A 11 -3.80 -8.00 -22.69
C ARG A 11 -3.08 -8.17 -21.35
N CYS A 12 -2.96 -7.06 -20.61
CA CYS A 12 -2.38 -6.98 -19.26
C CYS A 12 -2.97 -8.03 -18.26
N SER A 13 -4.13 -8.62 -18.58
CA SER A 13 -4.78 -9.68 -17.79
C SER A 13 -3.98 -10.99 -17.70
N ASP A 14 -3.22 -11.40 -18.71
CA ASP A 14 -2.57 -12.72 -18.71
C ASP A 14 -1.26 -12.77 -17.91
N ALA A 15 -0.52 -11.66 -17.87
CA ALA A 15 0.74 -11.59 -17.13
C ALA A 15 0.56 -11.65 -15.60
N SER A 16 -0.65 -11.35 -15.10
CA SER A 16 -1.01 -11.31 -13.68
C SER A 16 -1.35 -12.68 -13.07
N GLN A 17 -1.46 -13.73 -13.89
CA GLN A 17 -1.88 -15.06 -13.46
C GLN A 17 -0.73 -16.07 -13.35
N ASP A 18 0.49 -15.74 -13.78
CA ASP A 18 1.65 -16.62 -13.63
C ASP A 18 2.01 -16.79 -12.14
N PRO A 19 1.81 -17.99 -11.55
CA PRO A 19 2.06 -18.23 -10.13
C PRO A 19 3.53 -18.05 -9.73
N GLN A 20 4.48 -18.17 -10.68
CA GLN A 20 5.90 -17.95 -10.39
C GLN A 20 6.21 -16.46 -10.26
N ARG A 21 5.65 -15.62 -11.15
CA ARG A 21 5.78 -14.16 -11.06
C ARG A 21 5.12 -13.60 -9.81
N VAL A 22 3.90 -14.04 -9.48
CA VAL A 22 3.20 -13.63 -8.25
C VAL A 22 4.04 -13.95 -7.01
N ARG A 23 4.63 -15.14 -6.93
CA ARG A 23 5.54 -15.52 -5.84
C ARG A 23 6.81 -14.66 -5.78
N GLY A 24 7.36 -14.24 -6.92
CA GLY A 24 8.49 -13.32 -6.97
C GLY A 24 8.17 -11.93 -6.39
N ILE A 25 6.97 -11.43 -6.69
CA ILE A 25 6.47 -10.14 -6.17
C ILE A 25 6.27 -10.23 -4.65
N GLU A 26 5.62 -11.30 -4.16
CA GLU A 26 5.41 -11.52 -2.72
C GLU A 26 6.72 -11.60 -1.94
N ARG A 27 7.73 -12.29 -2.47
CA ARG A 27 9.07 -12.37 -1.86
C ARG A 27 9.72 -10.99 -1.76
N THR A 28 9.58 -10.17 -2.78
CA THR A 28 10.15 -8.80 -2.78
C THR A 28 9.49 -7.94 -1.71
N ASN A 29 8.17 -8.07 -1.53
CA ASN A 29 7.44 -7.40 -0.45
C ASN A 29 7.90 -7.87 0.94
N ASP A 30 8.04 -9.19 1.14
CA ASP A 30 8.55 -9.75 2.39
C ASP A 30 9.97 -9.23 2.68
N ASP A 31 10.88 -9.24 1.69
CA ASP A 31 12.25 -8.74 1.86
C ASP A 31 12.33 -7.23 2.19
N SER A 32 11.43 -6.44 1.60
CA SER A 32 11.27 -5.02 1.90
C SER A 32 10.80 -4.80 3.33
N THR A 33 9.78 -5.52 3.76
CA THR A 33 9.23 -5.47 5.13
C THR A 33 10.30 -5.81 6.17
N MET A 34 11.06 -6.87 5.91
CA MET A 34 12.18 -7.29 6.75
C MET A 34 13.28 -6.23 6.86
N SER A 35 13.52 -5.47 5.78
CA SER A 35 14.53 -4.41 5.77
C SER A 35 14.05 -3.15 6.51
N LYS A 36 12.76 -2.78 6.37
CA LYS A 36 12.13 -1.72 7.17
C LYS A 36 12.17 -2.04 8.67
N ALA A 37 11.83 -3.29 9.03
CA ALA A 37 11.88 -3.75 10.41
C ALA A 37 13.30 -3.78 11.00
N SER A 38 14.29 -4.21 10.21
CA SER A 38 15.70 -4.12 10.57
C SER A 38 16.11 -2.67 10.88
N ALA A 39 15.79 -1.73 9.99
CA ALA A 39 16.10 -0.32 10.19
C ALA A 39 15.44 0.24 11.47
N CYS A 40 14.19 -0.13 11.73
CA CYS A 40 13.48 0.29 12.94
C CYS A 40 14.10 -0.27 14.23
N ARG A 41 14.45 -1.56 14.25
CA ARG A 41 15.07 -2.21 15.41
C ARG A 41 16.46 -1.66 15.71
N GLU A 42 17.24 -1.35 14.68
CA GLU A 42 18.58 -0.75 14.84
C GLU A 42 18.51 0.76 15.12
N GLY A 43 17.31 1.32 15.33
CA GLY A 43 17.12 2.71 15.76
C GLY A 43 17.22 3.76 14.66
N TYR A 44 17.26 3.36 13.38
CA TYR A 44 17.27 4.32 12.27
C TYR A 44 15.89 4.96 12.06
N LEU A 45 14.81 4.19 12.22
CA LEU A 45 13.45 4.62 11.95
C LEU A 45 12.56 4.44 13.19
N GLU A 46 11.69 5.39 13.44
CA GLU A 46 10.64 5.26 14.44
C GLU A 46 9.32 4.81 13.80
N ASP A 47 8.91 3.59 14.14
CA ASP A 47 7.64 3.03 13.72
C ASP A 47 7.17 2.03 14.78
N ALA A 48 6.11 2.37 15.50
CA ALA A 48 5.61 1.55 16.59
C ALA A 48 5.13 0.17 16.10
N PHE A 49 4.58 0.09 14.88
CA PHE A 49 4.02 -1.14 14.33
C PHE A 49 5.12 -2.09 13.85
N LEU A 50 6.09 -1.57 13.09
CA LEU A 50 7.27 -2.33 12.68
C LEU A 50 8.12 -2.75 13.89
N ARG A 51 8.27 -1.89 14.91
CA ARG A 51 9.02 -2.26 16.12
C ARG A 51 8.40 -3.44 16.85
N ARG A 52 7.07 -3.56 16.84
CA ARG A 52 6.31 -4.65 17.50
C ARG A 52 6.26 -5.96 16.72
N GLY A 53 6.74 -6.00 15.48
CA GLY A 53 6.63 -7.23 14.69
C GLY A 53 5.55 -7.21 13.61
N LEU A 54 4.80 -6.11 13.41
CA LEU A 54 3.72 -6.10 12.43
C LEU A 54 4.25 -6.44 11.04
N TYR A 55 3.57 -7.38 10.37
CA TYR A 55 3.91 -7.93 9.06
C TYR A 55 5.24 -8.69 8.95
N GLN A 56 5.95 -8.91 10.06
CA GLN A 56 7.21 -9.67 10.05
C GLN A 56 6.94 -11.17 10.13
N THR A 57 7.50 -11.91 9.19
CA THR A 57 7.47 -13.38 9.19
C THR A 57 8.63 -14.00 9.97
N ARG A 58 9.71 -13.23 10.16
CA ARG A 58 10.91 -13.62 10.90
C ARG A 58 11.65 -12.38 11.39
N LEU A 59 12.74 -12.56 12.12
CA LEU A 59 13.69 -11.50 12.44
C LEU A 59 14.91 -11.63 11.53
N CYS A 60 15.29 -10.54 10.85
CA CYS A 60 16.47 -10.48 10.00
C CYS A 60 17.18 -9.15 10.23
N ARG A 61 18.50 -9.20 10.41
CA ARG A 61 19.35 -8.02 10.48
C ARG A 61 19.90 -7.72 9.08
N ARG A 62 19.85 -6.46 8.67
CA ARG A 62 20.47 -5.96 7.43
C ARG A 62 21.74 -5.18 7.75
N THR A 63 22.56 -4.93 6.74
CA THR A 63 23.78 -4.12 6.88
C THR A 63 23.42 -2.65 7.17
N ALA A 64 24.35 -1.90 7.77
CA ALA A 64 24.15 -0.48 8.05
C ALA A 64 23.82 0.33 6.77
N LEU A 65 24.43 -0.01 5.63
CA LEU A 65 24.13 0.63 4.34
C LEU A 65 22.67 0.40 3.91
N ILE A 66 22.16 -0.83 4.04
CA ILE A 66 20.77 -1.14 3.72
C ILE A 66 19.82 -0.40 4.68
N ASN A 67 20.10 -0.41 5.99
CA ASN A 67 19.28 0.29 6.97
C ASN A 67 19.22 1.79 6.69
N ARG A 68 20.35 2.43 6.33
CA ARG A 68 20.38 3.84 5.91
C ARG A 68 19.54 4.10 4.67
N GLY A 69 19.61 3.22 3.67
CA GLY A 69 18.79 3.32 2.46
C GLY A 69 17.29 3.28 2.77
N TYR A 70 16.87 2.36 3.64
CA TYR A 70 15.46 2.25 4.05
C TYR A 70 15.02 3.40 4.95
N PHE A 71 15.89 3.93 5.80
CA PHE A 71 15.63 5.15 6.56
C PHE A 71 15.31 6.32 5.64
N VAL A 72 16.22 6.64 4.72
CA VAL A 72 16.06 7.74 3.77
C VAL A 72 14.79 7.54 2.95
N ARG A 73 14.54 6.33 2.44
CA ARG A 73 13.32 6.02 1.67
C ARG A 73 12.05 6.31 2.48
N MET A 74 11.97 5.83 3.71
CA MET A 74 10.78 5.96 4.55
C MET A 74 10.53 7.41 4.97
N GLU A 75 11.58 8.10 5.44
CA GLU A 75 11.47 9.50 5.87
C GLU A 75 11.13 10.43 4.70
N LEU A 76 11.73 10.23 3.53
CA LEU A 76 11.41 11.05 2.36
C LEU A 76 9.95 10.89 1.95
N VAL A 77 9.45 9.66 1.84
CA VAL A 77 8.05 9.41 1.44
C VAL A 77 7.09 9.96 2.49
N ARG A 78 7.36 9.74 3.79
CA ARG A 78 6.54 10.29 4.87
C ARG A 78 6.57 11.81 4.89
N GLY A 79 7.74 12.42 4.69
CA GLY A 79 7.88 13.87 4.61
C GLY A 79 7.05 14.47 3.47
N LEU A 80 7.13 13.88 2.27
CA LEU A 80 6.34 14.32 1.11
C LEU A 80 4.83 14.20 1.37
N ILE A 81 4.38 13.07 1.92
CA ILE A 81 2.97 12.87 2.28
C ILE A 81 2.54 13.88 3.34
N SER A 82 3.36 14.14 4.36
CA SER A 82 3.06 15.13 5.39
C SER A 82 2.90 16.51 4.79
N SER A 83 3.85 16.97 3.97
CA SER A 83 3.77 18.27 3.29
C SER A 83 2.54 18.40 2.41
N PHE A 84 2.15 17.33 1.72
CA PHE A 84 0.91 17.31 0.94
C PHE A 84 -0.35 17.43 1.82
N ILE A 85 -0.42 16.68 2.92
CA ILE A 85 -1.52 16.75 3.89
C ILE A 85 -1.63 18.14 4.50
N ASP A 86 -0.50 18.71 4.94
CA ASP A 86 -0.43 20.05 5.53
C ASP A 86 -0.90 21.11 4.52
N ARG A 87 -0.39 21.04 3.29
CA ARG A 87 -0.75 22.02 2.26
C ARG A 87 -2.23 21.96 1.87
N THR A 88 -2.81 20.77 1.81
CA THR A 88 -4.23 20.60 1.50
C THR A 88 -5.13 21.04 2.66
N ALA A 89 -4.69 20.85 3.91
CA ALA A 89 -5.37 21.38 5.09
C ALA A 89 -5.39 22.92 5.09
N GLU A 90 -4.25 23.56 4.82
CA GLU A 90 -4.14 25.03 4.72
C GLU A 90 -5.10 25.61 3.68
N LEU A 91 -5.28 24.92 2.56
CA LEU A 91 -6.19 25.30 1.48
C LEU A 91 -7.64 24.89 1.73
N GLN A 92 -7.93 24.23 2.86
CA GLN A 92 -9.26 23.71 3.22
C GLN A 92 -9.83 22.74 2.16
N LEU A 93 -8.95 21.95 1.53
CA LEU A 93 -9.30 20.98 0.51
C LEU A 93 -9.28 19.56 1.10
N GLY A 94 -10.30 18.77 0.78
CA GLY A 94 -10.23 17.33 0.98
C GLY A 94 -9.18 16.72 0.05
N SER A 95 -8.38 15.78 0.55
CA SER A 95 -7.29 15.19 -0.22
C SER A 95 -7.37 13.67 -0.26
N GLN A 96 -6.61 13.06 -1.17
CA GLN A 96 -6.57 11.61 -1.35
C GLN A 96 -5.12 11.17 -1.52
N VAL A 97 -4.73 10.13 -0.79
CA VAL A 97 -3.43 9.47 -0.93
C VAL A 97 -3.69 8.07 -1.46
N VAL A 98 -3.19 7.79 -2.67
CA VAL A 98 -3.29 6.49 -3.32
C VAL A 98 -1.91 5.84 -3.35
N VAL A 99 -1.75 4.75 -2.61
CA VAL A 99 -0.49 3.99 -2.55
C VAL A 99 -0.59 2.79 -3.48
N LEU A 100 0.19 2.82 -4.55
CA LEU A 100 0.28 1.74 -5.54
C LEU A 100 1.38 0.75 -5.15
N GLY A 101 1.06 -0.54 -5.09
CA GLY A 101 1.98 -1.55 -4.59
C GLY A 101 2.29 -1.33 -3.11
N ALA A 102 1.24 -1.07 -2.32
CA ALA A 102 1.36 -0.70 -0.91
C ALA A 102 2.07 -1.76 -0.07
N GLY A 103 2.02 -3.03 -0.48
CA GLY A 103 2.63 -4.14 0.24
C GLY A 103 2.23 -4.11 1.72
N TYR A 104 3.22 -4.31 2.58
CA TYR A 104 3.07 -4.16 4.03
C TYR A 104 3.52 -2.80 4.56
N ASP A 105 3.25 -1.72 3.82
CA ASP A 105 3.53 -0.37 4.30
C ASP A 105 2.68 0.00 5.53
N THR A 106 3.30 0.72 6.47
CA THR A 106 2.73 1.14 7.75
C THR A 106 2.44 2.64 7.80
N SER A 107 2.61 3.39 6.71
CA SER A 107 2.42 4.84 6.70
C SER A 107 0.99 5.25 7.03
N TYR A 108 -0.02 4.50 6.59
CA TYR A 108 -1.40 4.71 7.01
C TYR A 108 -1.52 4.74 8.53
N LEU A 109 -1.02 3.69 9.20
CA LEU A 109 -1.06 3.57 10.66
C LEU A 109 -0.26 4.68 11.34
N HIS A 110 0.91 5.02 10.79
CA HIS A 110 1.74 6.11 11.28
C HIS A 110 1.00 7.47 11.30
N PHE A 111 0.30 7.82 10.21
CA PHE A 111 -0.46 9.07 10.13
C PHE A 111 -1.78 9.00 10.90
N LYS A 112 -2.46 7.85 10.90
CA LYS A 112 -3.73 7.65 11.61
C LYS A 112 -3.57 7.74 13.12
N GLU A 113 -2.53 7.11 13.68
CA GLU A 113 -2.18 7.20 15.11
C GLU A 113 -1.89 8.65 15.54
N ARG A 114 -1.40 9.49 14.61
CA ARG A 114 -1.12 10.92 14.82
C ARG A 114 -2.32 11.83 14.52
N GLN A 115 -3.49 11.28 14.21
CA GLN A 115 -4.70 12.03 13.86
C GLN A 115 -4.48 13.03 12.70
N ARG A 116 -3.71 12.62 11.69
CA ARG A 116 -3.36 13.47 10.53
C ARG A 116 -4.20 13.20 9.29
N LEU A 117 -5.24 12.37 9.39
CA LEU A 117 -5.99 11.88 8.23
C LEU A 117 -7.45 12.39 8.17
N ASP A 118 -7.84 13.33 9.03
CA ASP A 118 -9.24 13.77 9.18
C ASP A 118 -9.87 14.31 7.87
N HIS A 119 -9.08 14.95 7.01
CA HIS A 119 -9.50 15.45 5.69
C HIS A 119 -8.90 14.66 4.51
N VAL A 120 -8.31 13.49 4.79
CA VAL A 120 -7.50 12.71 3.84
C VAL A 120 -8.10 11.33 3.65
N ARG A 121 -8.52 10.98 2.42
CA ARG A 121 -8.86 9.59 2.11
C ARG A 121 -7.62 8.81 1.75
N TRP A 122 -7.33 7.75 2.49
CA TRP A 122 -6.22 6.84 2.20
C TRP A 122 -6.70 5.60 1.45
N MET A 123 -6.05 5.28 0.34
CA MET A 123 -6.35 4.11 -0.48
C MET A 123 -5.07 3.34 -0.78
N GLU A 124 -5.11 2.03 -0.56
CA GLU A 124 -3.99 1.13 -0.87
C GLU A 124 -4.41 0.15 -1.95
N ILE A 125 -3.57 0.01 -2.97
CA ILE A 125 -3.79 -0.90 -4.10
C ILE A 125 -2.62 -1.86 -4.16
N ASP A 126 -2.91 -3.16 -4.17
CA ASP A 126 -1.94 -4.23 -4.33
C ASP A 126 -2.63 -5.49 -4.87
N LEU A 127 -1.85 -6.55 -5.10
CA LEU A 127 -2.36 -7.87 -5.45
C LEU A 127 -3.35 -8.38 -4.38
N PRO A 128 -4.45 -9.04 -4.78
CA PRO A 128 -5.47 -9.49 -3.83
C PRO A 128 -4.93 -10.39 -2.72
N ALA A 129 -3.92 -11.22 -3.00
CA ALA A 129 -3.27 -12.07 -2.01
C ALA A 129 -2.53 -11.26 -0.93
N VAL A 130 -1.81 -10.22 -1.35
CA VAL A 130 -1.06 -9.32 -0.46
C VAL A 130 -2.03 -8.52 0.42
N LEU A 131 -3.09 -7.94 -0.16
CA LEU A 131 -4.09 -7.18 0.60
C LEU A 131 -4.84 -8.05 1.62
N ARG A 132 -5.22 -9.28 1.25
CA ARG A 132 -5.86 -10.22 2.19
C ARG A 132 -4.95 -10.50 3.37
N ARG A 133 -3.69 -10.87 3.11
CA ARG A 133 -2.71 -11.18 4.14
C ARG A 133 -2.40 -9.97 5.03
N LYS A 134 -2.28 -8.77 4.44
CA LYS A 134 -2.13 -7.51 5.18
C LYS A 134 -3.30 -7.28 6.13
N SER A 135 -4.52 -7.46 5.63
CA SER A 135 -5.75 -7.27 6.42
C SER A 135 -5.85 -8.26 7.57
N ASP A 136 -5.52 -9.53 7.34
CA ASP A 136 -5.55 -10.56 8.38
C ASP A 136 -4.53 -10.30 9.48
N MET A 137 -3.28 -9.94 9.11
CA MET A 137 -2.24 -9.58 10.08
C MET A 137 -2.61 -8.32 10.87
N LEU A 138 -3.25 -7.33 10.23
CA LEU A 138 -3.70 -6.11 10.91
C LEU A 138 -4.77 -6.43 11.97
N ARG A 139 -5.74 -7.30 11.65
CA ARG A 139 -6.79 -7.70 12.61
C ARG A 139 -6.24 -8.48 13.80
N GLN A 140 -5.13 -9.19 13.62
CA GLN A 140 -4.48 -9.99 14.65
C GLN A 140 -3.61 -9.15 15.61
N ASP A 141 -3.14 -7.96 15.19
CA ASP A 141 -2.42 -7.02 16.06
C ASP A 141 -3.42 -6.06 16.74
N PRO A 142 -3.63 -6.14 18.07
CA PRO A 142 -4.68 -5.37 18.75
C PRO A 142 -4.53 -3.86 18.58
N LEU A 143 -3.29 -3.35 18.57
CA LEU A 143 -3.02 -1.91 18.46
C LEU A 143 -3.18 -1.42 17.02
N ALA A 144 -2.71 -2.18 16.03
CA ALA A 144 -2.95 -1.87 14.62
C ALA A 144 -4.45 -1.94 14.27
N CYS A 145 -5.15 -2.94 14.79
CA CYS A 145 -6.59 -3.08 14.65
C CYS A 145 -7.32 -1.87 15.26
N ALA A 146 -7.01 -1.50 16.49
CA ALA A 146 -7.61 -0.34 17.16
C ALA A 146 -7.38 0.97 16.36
N VAL A 147 -6.15 1.21 15.90
CA VAL A 147 -5.80 2.41 15.14
C VAL A 147 -6.53 2.45 13.79
N ALA A 148 -6.63 1.32 13.09
CA ALA A 148 -7.31 1.25 11.80
C ALA A 148 -8.84 1.30 11.91
N MET A 149 -9.42 0.84 13.03
CA MET A 149 -10.87 0.81 13.24
C MET A 149 -11.47 2.13 13.76
N CYS A 150 -10.64 3.14 14.05
CA CYS A 150 -11.10 4.48 14.45
C CYS A 150 -11.75 5.31 13.34
N GLU A 151 -11.81 4.80 12.10
CA GLU A 151 -12.83 5.20 11.14
C GLU A 151 -13.50 3.93 10.64
N GLU A 152 -14.82 3.98 10.49
CA GLU A 152 -15.55 2.93 9.81
C GLU A 152 -14.80 2.53 8.53
N LEU A 153 -14.23 1.31 8.52
CA LEU A 153 -14.27 0.47 7.34
C LEU A 153 -15.76 0.28 7.05
N GLY A 154 -16.40 1.29 6.45
CA GLY A 154 -17.83 1.43 6.27
C GLY A 154 -18.40 0.10 5.88
N LYS A 155 -19.21 -0.48 6.78
CA LYS A 155 -19.90 -1.77 6.66
C LYS A 155 -19.69 -2.45 5.29
N VAL A 156 -18.52 -3.06 5.07
CA VAL A 156 -18.35 -4.05 4.02
C VAL A 156 -18.85 -5.35 4.64
N GLY A 157 -20.17 -5.40 4.79
CA GLY A 157 -20.87 -6.63 5.10
C GLY A 157 -20.62 -7.59 3.96
N ARG A 158 -19.92 -8.70 4.26
CA ARG A 158 -20.00 -10.02 3.62
C ARG A 158 -20.58 -10.05 2.19
N ASP A 159 -20.02 -9.31 1.25
CA ASP A 159 -20.13 -9.61 -0.17
C ASP A 159 -19.10 -8.78 -0.94
N GLY A 160 -18.26 -9.43 -1.74
CA GLY A 160 -17.12 -8.85 -2.45
C GLY A 160 -17.52 -7.94 -3.63
N ARG A 161 -18.53 -7.09 -3.47
CA ARG A 161 -19.14 -6.30 -4.56
C ARG A 161 -18.93 -4.79 -4.51
N MET A 162 -18.10 -4.25 -3.63
CA MET A 162 -17.89 -2.79 -3.55
C MET A 162 -16.64 -2.27 -4.29
N LEU A 163 -15.64 -3.12 -4.54
CA LEU A 163 -14.46 -2.73 -5.33
C LEU A 163 -14.69 -2.82 -6.84
N LYS A 164 -15.59 -3.70 -7.30
CA LYS A 164 -15.86 -3.86 -8.74
C LYS A 164 -16.59 -2.66 -9.34
N HIS A 165 -17.63 -2.17 -8.65
CA HIS A 165 -18.46 -1.10 -9.19
C HIS A 165 -17.73 0.26 -9.31
N ARG A 166 -16.81 0.58 -8.37
CA ARG A 166 -16.01 1.81 -8.45
C ARG A 166 -14.80 1.70 -9.38
N LEU A 167 -14.20 0.52 -9.54
CA LEU A 167 -13.17 0.31 -10.57
C LEU A 167 -13.79 0.35 -11.97
N GLU A 168 -14.97 -0.24 -12.18
CA GLU A 168 -15.70 -0.20 -13.45
C GLU A 168 -16.10 1.24 -13.79
N GLN A 169 -16.52 2.05 -12.80
CA GLN A 169 -16.78 3.48 -13.00
C GLN A 169 -15.51 4.29 -13.32
N LEU A 170 -14.37 3.97 -12.70
CA LEU A 170 -13.09 4.63 -13.00
C LEU A 170 -12.50 4.22 -14.36
N GLN A 171 -12.67 2.96 -14.76
CA GLN A 171 -12.31 2.48 -16.10
C GLN A 171 -13.18 3.14 -17.17
N ASP A 172 -14.48 3.33 -16.92
CA ASP A 172 -15.40 3.97 -17.87
C ASP A 172 -15.06 5.46 -18.06
N VAL A 173 -14.57 6.15 -17.02
CA VAL A 173 -14.07 7.53 -17.10
C VAL A 173 -12.77 7.62 -17.92
N TYR A 174 -11.83 6.69 -17.71
CA TYR A 174 -10.56 6.65 -18.45
C TYR A 174 -10.72 6.24 -19.91
N THR A 175 -11.76 5.46 -20.23
CA THR A 175 -12.04 5.00 -21.60
C THR A 175 -12.80 6.06 -22.42
N LYS A 176 -13.55 6.95 -21.77
CA LYS A 176 -14.39 7.97 -22.44
C LYS A 176 -13.72 9.32 -22.63
N HIS A 177 -12.60 9.60 -21.95
CA HIS A 177 -11.87 10.86 -22.08
C HIS A 177 -10.35 10.62 -22.14
N PRO A 178 -9.81 10.22 -23.31
CA PRO A 178 -8.38 9.91 -23.48
C PRO A 178 -7.46 11.14 -23.52
N GLU A 179 -8.00 12.35 -23.37
CA GLU A 179 -7.26 13.63 -23.47
C GLU A 179 -6.88 14.24 -22.10
N LEU A 180 -7.10 13.51 -20.99
CA LEU A 180 -6.63 13.86 -19.64
C LEU A 180 -5.43 13.00 -19.25
#